data_AF-A0A3D2FV99-F1
#
_entry.id   AF-A0A3D2FV99-F1
#
_cell.length_a   1.000
_cell.length_b   1.000
_cell.length_c   1.000
_cell.angle_alpha   90.00
_cell.angle_beta   90.00
_cell.angle_gamma   90.00
#
_symmetry.space_group_name_H-M   'P 1'
#
loop_
_entity.id
_entity.type
_entity.pdbx_description
1 polymer ?
#
loop_
_entity_poly.entity_id
_entity_poly.type
_entity_poly.pdbx_seq_one_letter_code
_entity_poly.pdbx_strand_id
1 'polypeptide(L)'
;MMLQGNWSYPTAVRFGAGRLSELPDACAQAGIANPLLVTDRGLASLPVTLQALDILDAAGLGRALFSDVDPNPNETNLAAGVAAFRDGSHDGVIAFGGGSGLDLGKLVAFMAGQNRPVWDFEDI
;
A
#
# COMPACT_ATOMS: atom_id res chain seq x y z
N MET A 1 18.32 36.62 -8.89
CA MET A 1 18.27 35.52 -9.88
C MET A 1 16.84 34.97 -9.87
N MET A 2 16.16 34.87 -11.01
CA MET A 2 14.82 34.25 -11.07
C MET A 2 14.98 32.73 -11.11
N LEU A 3 14.24 32.03 -10.24
CA LEU A 3 14.22 30.57 -10.20
C LEU A 3 13.33 30.06 -11.34
N GLN A 4 13.86 29.15 -12.17
CA GLN A 4 13.08 28.38 -13.15
C GLN A 4 13.08 26.91 -12.73
N GLY A 5 11.89 26.29 -12.71
CA GLY A 5 11.73 24.90 -12.34
C GLY A 5 10.36 24.35 -12.75
N ASN A 6 10.30 23.02 -12.93
CA ASN A 6 9.05 22.30 -13.18
C ASN A 6 8.53 21.74 -11.85
N TRP A 7 7.21 21.81 -11.65
CA TRP A 7 6.54 21.18 -10.51
C TRP A 7 5.51 20.17 -11.02
N SER A 8 5.60 18.94 -10.55
CA SER A 8 4.69 17.86 -10.89
C SER A 8 4.28 17.09 -9.64
N TYR A 9 2.99 16.77 -9.54
CA TYR A 9 2.46 15.82 -8.58
C TYR A 9 1.75 14.70 -9.35
N PRO A 10 2.46 13.62 -9.71
CA PRO A 10 1.93 12.61 -10.63
C PRO A 10 0.81 11.76 -10.01
N THR A 11 0.68 11.76 -8.68
CA THR A 11 -0.32 10.98 -7.96
C THR A 11 -1.69 11.64 -8.05
N ALA A 12 -2.68 10.91 -8.61
CA ALA A 12 -4.07 11.33 -8.57
C ALA A 12 -4.59 11.34 -7.12
N VAL A 13 -5.22 12.45 -6.70
CA VAL A 13 -5.74 12.62 -5.34
C VAL A 13 -7.27 12.58 -5.36
N ARG A 14 -7.84 11.65 -4.60
CA ARG A 14 -9.28 11.49 -4.40
C ARG A 14 -9.61 11.84 -2.95
N PHE A 15 -10.38 12.90 -2.72
CA PHE A 15 -10.67 13.39 -1.36
C PHE A 15 -12.15 13.74 -1.18
N GLY A 16 -12.66 13.54 0.03
CA GLY A 16 -14.05 13.77 0.41
C GLY A 16 -14.67 12.57 1.13
N ALA A 17 -15.77 12.81 1.86
CA ALA A 17 -16.53 11.74 2.50
C ALA A 17 -17.10 10.77 1.46
N GLY A 18 -17.08 9.47 1.77
CA GLY A 18 -17.59 8.41 0.89
C GLY A 18 -16.63 7.93 -0.19
N ARG A 19 -15.51 8.62 -0.43
CA ARG A 19 -14.54 8.25 -1.50
C ARG A 19 -13.91 6.85 -1.33
N LEU A 20 -13.99 6.26 -0.14
CA LEU A 20 -13.55 4.89 0.12
C LEU A 20 -14.27 3.87 -0.78
N SER A 21 -15.53 4.12 -1.17
CA SER A 21 -16.28 3.23 -2.06
C SER A 21 -15.69 3.09 -3.46
N GLU A 22 -14.76 3.96 -3.84
CA GLU A 22 -14.12 3.96 -5.16
C GLU A 22 -12.77 3.23 -5.17
N LEU A 23 -12.43 2.55 -4.07
CA LEU A 23 -11.21 1.77 -3.96
C LEU A 23 -11.05 0.73 -5.10
N PRO A 24 -12.12 0.03 -5.56
CA PRO A 24 -12.01 -0.86 -6.72
C PRO A 24 -11.64 -0.13 -8.01
N ASP A 25 -12.23 1.04 -8.27
CA ASP A 25 -11.91 1.86 -9.45
C ASP A 25 -10.46 2.36 -9.41
N ALA A 26 -9.94 2.67 -8.22
CA ALA A 26 -8.54 3.03 -8.04
C ALA A 26 -7.61 1.85 -8.34
N CYS A 27 -7.96 0.63 -7.89
CA CYS A 27 -7.21 -0.59 -8.23
C CYS A 27 -7.21 -0.86 -9.73
N ALA A 28 -8.37 -0.74 -10.38
CA ALA A 28 -8.49 -0.92 -11.84
C ALA A 28 -7.63 0.09 -12.62
N GLN A 29 -7.61 1.35 -12.22
CA GLN A 29 -6.76 2.38 -12.84
C GLN A 29 -5.27 2.12 -12.65
N ALA A 30 -4.89 1.49 -11.54
CA ALA A 30 -3.51 1.08 -11.26
C ALA A 30 -3.14 -0.28 -11.89
N GLY A 31 -4.09 -0.99 -12.51
CA GLY A 31 -3.87 -2.33 -13.08
C GLY A 31 -3.74 -3.45 -12.03
N ILE A 32 -4.33 -3.26 -10.84
CA ILE A 32 -4.27 -4.19 -9.71
C ILE A 32 -5.53 -5.06 -9.69
N ALA A 33 -5.37 -6.39 -9.71
CA ALA A 33 -6.46 -7.36 -9.69
C ALA A 33 -6.46 -8.28 -8.44
N ASN A 34 -5.34 -8.40 -7.73
CA ASN A 34 -5.20 -9.16 -6.49
C ASN A 34 -4.39 -8.34 -5.46
N PRO A 35 -4.98 -7.28 -4.87
CA PRO A 35 -4.29 -6.40 -3.93
C PRO A 35 -3.96 -7.07 -2.58
N LEU A 36 -2.83 -6.70 -1.99
CA LEU A 36 -2.57 -6.87 -0.56
C LEU A 36 -2.83 -5.53 0.16
N LEU A 37 -3.77 -5.51 1.12
CA LEU A 37 -3.95 -4.35 1.99
C LEU A 37 -2.90 -4.37 3.11
N VAL A 38 -2.10 -3.30 3.24
CA VAL A 38 -1.02 -3.17 4.22
C VAL A 38 -1.36 -2.06 5.22
N THR A 39 -1.40 -2.36 6.52
CA THR A 39 -1.80 -1.42 7.58
C THR A 39 -1.16 -1.76 8.93
N ASP A 40 -1.21 -0.88 9.92
CA ASP A 40 -0.79 -1.23 11.29
C ASP A 40 -1.83 -2.05 12.06
N ARG A 41 -1.37 -2.73 13.13
CA ARG A 41 -2.20 -3.58 14.00
C ARG A 41 -3.34 -2.82 14.69
N GLY A 42 -3.14 -1.53 14.95
CA GLY A 42 -4.14 -0.67 15.59
C GLY A 42 -5.31 -0.35 14.66
N LEU A 43 -5.05 -0.19 13.36
CA LEU A 43 -6.07 0.03 12.34
C LEU A 43 -6.73 -1.26 11.83
N ALA A 44 -6.04 -2.40 11.90
CA ALA A 44 -6.47 -3.65 11.27
C ALA A 44 -7.90 -4.09 11.63
N SER A 45 -8.31 -3.90 12.89
CA SER A 45 -9.63 -4.28 13.39
C SER A 45 -10.66 -3.14 13.41
N LEU A 46 -10.29 -1.93 12.99
CA LEU A 46 -11.19 -0.79 13.02
C LEU A 46 -12.22 -0.84 11.88
N PRO A 47 -13.42 -0.25 12.08
CA PRO A 47 -14.49 -0.27 11.08
C PRO A 47 -14.06 0.23 9.70
N VAL A 48 -13.17 1.21 9.63
CA VAL A 48 -12.71 1.79 8.36
C VAL A 48 -11.91 0.78 7.51
N THR A 49 -11.07 -0.05 8.15
CA THR A 49 -10.29 -1.09 7.48
C THR A 49 -11.18 -2.26 7.09
N LEU A 50 -12.08 -2.66 7.99
CA LEU A 50 -13.06 -3.72 7.70
C LEU A 50 -13.97 -3.33 6.53
N GLN A 51 -14.41 -2.07 6.48
CA GLN A 51 -15.18 -1.54 5.36
C GLN A 51 -14.39 -1.55 4.05
N ALA A 52 -13.11 -1.16 4.07
CA ALA A 52 -12.25 -1.23 2.88
C ALA A 52 -12.14 -2.67 2.36
N LEU A 53 -11.93 -3.63 3.27
CA LEU A 53 -11.86 -5.05 2.97
C LEU A 53 -13.18 -5.59 2.40
N ASP A 54 -14.34 -5.18 2.95
CA ASP A 54 -15.66 -5.57 2.42
C ASP A 54 -15.91 -5.01 1.01
N ILE A 55 -15.48 -3.78 0.74
CA ILE A 55 -15.58 -3.14 -0.58
C ILE A 55 -14.73 -3.91 -1.61
N LEU A 56 -13.52 -4.32 -1.24
CA LEU A 56 -12.64 -5.10 -2.11
C LEU A 56 -13.20 -6.50 -2.39
N ASP A 57 -13.73 -7.17 -1.37
CA ASP A 57 -14.34 -8.50 -1.50
C ASP A 57 -15.54 -8.46 -2.45
N ALA A 58 -16.44 -7.49 -2.26
CA ALA A 58 -17.62 -7.30 -3.08
C ALA A 58 -17.27 -6.99 -4.56
N ALA A 59 -16.09 -6.43 -4.82
CA ALA A 59 -15.57 -6.17 -6.16
C ALA A 59 -14.80 -7.36 -6.76
N GLY A 60 -14.65 -8.48 -6.03
CA GLY A 60 -13.90 -9.65 -6.48
C GLY A 60 -12.37 -9.49 -6.40
N LEU A 61 -11.89 -8.48 -5.66
CA LEU A 61 -10.45 -8.24 -5.42
C LEU A 61 -9.92 -8.96 -4.16
N GLY A 62 -10.81 -9.64 -3.44
CA GLY A 62 -10.48 -10.41 -2.24
C GLY A 62 -10.30 -9.56 -0.99
N ARG A 63 -9.78 -10.21 0.07
CA ARG A 63 -9.72 -9.68 1.45
C ARG A 63 -8.36 -9.83 2.12
N ALA A 64 -7.30 -9.91 1.33
CA ALA A 64 -5.95 -10.09 1.85
C ALA A 64 -5.48 -8.88 2.67
N LEU A 65 -4.89 -9.16 3.83
CA LEU A 65 -4.47 -8.17 4.81
C LEU A 65 -3.11 -8.56 5.38
N PHE A 66 -2.17 -7.62 5.37
CA PHE A 66 -0.97 -7.66 6.17
C PHE A 66 -1.00 -6.51 7.17
N SER A 67 -1.08 -6.84 8.46
CA SER A 67 -1.24 -5.85 9.53
C SER A 67 -0.01 -5.68 10.42
N ASP A 68 1.10 -6.36 10.12
CA ASP A 68 2.32 -6.33 10.93
C ASP A 68 3.21 -5.14 10.55
N VAL A 69 2.65 -3.94 10.73
CA VAL A 69 3.34 -2.67 10.54
C VAL A 69 3.52 -2.00 11.90
N ASP A 70 4.77 -1.76 12.27
CA ASP A 70 5.13 -1.02 13.47
C ASP A 70 5.11 0.50 13.20
N PRO A 71 5.00 1.36 14.25
CA PRO A 71 5.02 2.82 14.08
C PRO A 71 6.28 3.35 13.38
N ASN A 72 7.41 2.67 13.56
CA ASN A 72 8.65 2.88 12.82
C ASN A 72 9.02 1.53 12.17
N PRO A 73 8.49 1.22 10.97
CA PRO A 73 8.68 -0.07 10.35
C PRO A 73 10.16 -0.31 10.04
N ASN A 74 10.60 -1.56 10.16
CA ASN A 74 11.97 -1.99 9.94
C ASN A 74 12.04 -3.14 8.92
N GLU A 75 13.25 -3.64 8.67
CA GLU A 75 13.50 -4.75 7.74
C GLU A 75 12.73 -6.02 8.04
N THR A 76 12.42 -6.30 9.31
CA THR A 76 11.63 -7.47 9.70
C THR A 76 10.18 -7.30 9.25
N ASN A 77 9.59 -6.11 9.47
CA ASN A 77 8.25 -5.82 8.95
C ASN A 77 8.24 -5.89 7.41
N LEU A 78 9.29 -5.38 6.74
CA LEU A 78 9.42 -5.43 5.28
C LEU A 78 9.53 -6.85 4.75
N ALA A 79 10.41 -7.67 5.33
CA ALA A 79 10.58 -9.06 4.93
C ALA A 79 9.26 -9.84 5.09
N ALA A 80 8.55 -9.65 6.21
CA ALA A 80 7.25 -10.27 6.44
C ALA A 80 6.18 -9.79 5.43
N GLY A 81 6.14 -8.49 5.13
CA GLY A 81 5.22 -7.93 4.14
C GLY A 81 5.48 -8.42 2.72
N VAL A 82 6.75 -8.51 2.31
CA VAL A 82 7.14 -9.07 1.00
C VAL A 82 6.83 -10.55 0.90
N ALA A 83 7.03 -11.32 1.98
CA ALA A 83 6.62 -12.72 2.04
C ALA A 83 5.10 -12.86 1.87
N ALA A 84 4.31 -12.10 2.63
CA ALA A 84 2.85 -12.08 2.50
C ALA A 84 2.39 -11.71 1.07
N PHE A 85 3.04 -10.71 0.46
CA PHE A 85 2.77 -10.30 -0.92
C PHE A 85 2.99 -11.45 -1.92
N ARG A 86 4.12 -12.15 -1.80
CA ARG A 86 4.50 -13.24 -2.71
C ARG A 86 3.67 -14.50 -2.49
N ASP A 87 3.47 -14.90 -1.25
CA ASP A 87 2.73 -16.11 -0.88
C ASP A 87 1.26 -16.00 -1.31
N GLY A 88 0.67 -14.80 -1.23
CA GLY A 88 -0.67 -14.51 -1.72
C GLY A 88 -0.77 -14.26 -3.24
N SER A 89 0.36 -14.34 -3.97
CA SER A 89 0.44 -14.03 -5.41
C SER A 89 -0.19 -12.67 -5.75
N HIS A 90 0.05 -11.68 -4.91
CA HIS A 90 -0.49 -10.33 -5.07
C HIS A 90 0.18 -9.59 -6.22
N ASP A 91 -0.57 -8.68 -6.85
CA ASP A 91 -0.10 -7.88 -8.00
C ASP A 91 -0.07 -6.37 -7.70
N GLY A 92 -0.50 -5.98 -6.50
CA GLY A 92 -0.48 -4.59 -6.05
C GLY A 92 -0.66 -4.46 -4.55
N VAL A 93 -0.35 -3.27 -4.03
CA VAL A 93 -0.48 -2.95 -2.61
C VAL A 93 -1.48 -1.82 -2.43
N ILE A 94 -2.37 -1.96 -1.46
CA ILE A 94 -3.18 -0.88 -0.91
C ILE A 94 -2.56 -0.50 0.43
N ALA A 95 -1.76 0.56 0.45
CA ALA A 95 -1.16 1.07 1.68
C ALA A 95 -2.20 1.91 2.44
N PHE A 96 -2.52 1.50 3.66
CA PHE A 96 -3.65 2.01 4.42
C PHE A 96 -3.21 2.50 5.80
N GLY A 97 -3.64 3.70 6.19
CA GLY A 97 -3.28 4.33 7.46
C GLY A 97 -2.38 5.55 7.33
N GLY A 98 -1.51 5.75 8.33
CA GLY A 98 -0.58 6.89 8.41
C GLY A 98 0.75 6.65 7.68
N GLY A 99 1.76 7.48 7.97
CA GLY A 99 3.07 7.44 7.31
C GLY A 99 3.76 6.07 7.36
N SER A 100 3.69 5.36 8.49
CA SER A 100 4.29 4.03 8.65
C SER A 100 3.68 2.98 7.69
N GLY A 101 2.35 2.90 7.63
CA GLY A 101 1.63 2.03 6.70
C GLY A 101 1.91 2.38 5.25
N LEU A 102 1.96 3.68 4.93
CA LEU A 102 2.28 4.18 3.60
C LEU A 102 3.71 3.82 3.17
N ASP A 103 4.71 4.05 4.02
CA ASP A 103 6.11 3.82 3.66
C ASP A 103 6.43 2.33 3.57
N LEU A 104 5.94 1.52 4.51
CA LEU A 104 6.11 0.07 4.41
C LEU A 104 5.35 -0.51 3.21
N GLY A 105 4.13 -0.04 2.93
CA GLY A 105 3.38 -0.47 1.75
C GLY A 105 4.11 -0.16 0.43
N LYS A 106 4.73 1.03 0.31
CA LYS A 106 5.57 1.37 -0.85
C LYS A 106 6.77 0.44 -0.95
N LEU A 107 7.47 0.17 0.16
CA LEU A 107 8.63 -0.70 0.16
C LEU A 107 8.26 -2.15 -0.18
N VAL A 108 7.13 -2.67 0.30
CA VAL A 108 6.63 -4.00 -0.09
C VAL A 108 6.38 -4.05 -1.59
N ALA A 109 5.64 -3.07 -2.15
CA ALA A 109 5.36 -3.01 -3.58
C ALA A 109 6.64 -2.91 -4.43
N PHE A 110 7.59 -2.08 -4.01
CA PHE A 110 8.87 -1.90 -4.69
C PHE A 110 9.74 -3.18 -4.63
N MET A 111 9.92 -3.72 -3.42
CA MET A 111 10.81 -4.85 -3.15
C MET A 111 10.26 -6.19 -3.63
N ALA A 112 8.96 -6.31 -3.87
CA ALA A 112 8.35 -7.50 -4.47
C ALA A 112 9.05 -7.91 -5.78
N GLY A 113 9.45 -6.92 -6.60
CA GLY A 113 10.15 -7.11 -7.87
C GLY A 113 11.68 -6.94 -7.82
N GLN A 114 12.29 -6.71 -6.65
CA GLN A 114 13.74 -6.55 -6.53
C GLN A 114 14.44 -7.85 -6.14
N ASN A 115 15.68 -7.99 -6.63
CA ASN A 115 16.61 -9.07 -6.26
C ASN A 115 17.78 -8.58 -5.39
N ARG A 116 17.82 -7.29 -5.07
CA ARG A 116 18.86 -6.65 -4.24
C ARG A 116 18.31 -6.35 -2.85
N PRO A 117 19.15 -6.22 -1.82
CA PRO A 117 18.74 -5.71 -0.51
C PRO A 117 18.11 -4.32 -0.60
N VAL A 118 17.21 -3.97 0.32
CA VAL A 118 16.52 -2.65 0.30
C VAL A 118 17.51 -1.48 0.42
N TRP A 119 18.58 -1.66 1.20
CA TRP A 119 19.61 -0.65 1.44
C TRP A 119 20.46 -0.29 0.23
N ASP A 120 20.46 -1.15 -0.80
CA ASP A 120 21.10 -0.84 -2.08
C ASP A 120 20.38 0.31 -2.83
N PHE A 121 19.20 0.71 -2.37
CA PHE A 121 18.36 1.75 -2.93
C PHE A 121 18.19 2.96 -2.00
N GLU A 122 18.85 2.97 -0.84
CA GLU A 122 18.96 4.18 -0.02
C GLU A 122 19.89 5.17 -0.75
N ASP A 123 19.51 6.46 -0.78
CA ASP A 123 20.21 7.50 -1.52
C ASP A 123 21.73 7.50 -1.21
N ILE A 124 22.55 7.48 -2.27
CA ILE A 124 24.01 7.69 -2.23
C ILE A 124 24.32 9.18 -2.40
#